data_AF-A0A314L0L1-F1
#
_entry.id   AF-A0A314L0L1-F1
#
_cell.length_a   1.000
_cell.length_b   1.000
_cell.length_c   1.000
_cell.angle_alpha   90.00
_cell.angle_beta   90.00
_cell.angle_gamma   90.00
#
_symmetry.space_group_name_H-M   'P 1'
#
loop_
_entity.id
_entity.type
_entity.pdbx_description
1 polymer ?
#
loop_
_entity_poly.entity_id
_entity_poly.type
_entity_poly.pdbx_seq_one_letter_code
_entity_poly.pdbx_strand_id
1 'polypeptide(L)' 'MSKDLLRMKTKQNGNGLSSSGWEMRPGGMLVQQRSSDSYQSSVTVPTIKIKVKYGSSYHEIKISSQATF' A
#
# COMPACT_ATOMS: atom_id res chain seq x y z
N MET A 1 -41.63 -1.74 26.37
CA MET A 1 -40.23 -1.41 26.05
C MET A 1 -40.13 -1.22 24.55
N SER A 2 -39.81 0.00 24.16
CA SER A 2 -39.93 0.61 22.83
C SER A 2 -39.20 -0.17 21.72
N LYS A 3 -39.95 -0.58 20.68
CA LYS A 3 -39.41 -1.13 19.43
C LYS A 3 -38.88 -0.04 18.47
N ASP A 4 -38.89 1.22 18.91
CA ASP A 4 -38.48 2.38 18.12
C ASP A 4 -36.97 2.64 18.10
N LEU A 5 -36.16 1.80 18.77
CA LEU A 5 -34.71 2.01 18.90
C LEU A 5 -33.86 1.21 17.91
N LEU A 6 -34.39 0.87 16.72
CA LEU A 6 -33.57 0.25 15.66
C LEU A 6 -33.93 0.71 14.24
N ARG A 7 -34.42 1.94 14.09
CA ARG A 7 -34.49 2.58 12.77
C ARG A 7 -33.37 3.59 12.61
N MET A 8 -32.17 3.09 12.34
CA MET A 8 -31.05 3.92 11.89
C MET A 8 -31.39 4.43 10.48
N LYS A 9 -31.97 5.64 10.40
CA LYS A 9 -32.13 6.37 9.15
C LYS A 9 -30.74 6.83 8.70
N THR A 10 -30.12 6.13 7.78
CA THR A 10 -28.94 6.67 7.08
C THR A 10 -29.42 7.70 6.07
N LYS A 11 -29.49 8.97 6.49
CA LYS A 11 -29.53 10.12 5.58
C LYS A 11 -28.08 10.43 5.22
N GLN A 12 -27.60 9.88 4.11
CA GLN A 12 -26.26 10.19 3.61
C GLN A 12 -26.31 11.56 2.93
N ASN A 13 -25.92 12.61 3.66
CA ASN A 13 -25.49 13.85 3.07
C ASN A 13 -24.47 14.51 3.99
N GLY A 14 -23.27 14.76 3.46
CA GLY A 14 -22.22 15.49 4.17
C GLY A 14 -20.95 14.68 4.37
N ASN A 15 -20.02 14.86 3.43
CA ASN A 15 -18.57 14.96 3.62
C ASN A 15 -18.07 14.67 5.05
N GLY A 16 -18.01 13.39 5.40
CA GLY A 16 -17.60 12.92 6.72
C GLY A 16 -16.16 12.46 6.68
N LEU A 17 -15.26 13.35 7.10
CA LEU A 17 -13.95 13.11 7.68
C LEU A 17 -13.56 11.62 7.75
N SER A 18 -13.02 11.07 6.65
CA SER A 18 -12.46 9.72 6.65
C SER A 18 -11.19 9.76 7.48
N SER A 19 -11.33 9.45 8.77
CA SER A 19 -10.23 9.20 9.68
C SER A 19 -9.29 8.22 9.01
N SER A 20 -8.14 8.72 8.57
CA SER A 20 -6.94 7.94 8.32
C SER A 20 -7.10 6.78 7.32
N GLY A 21 -7.65 7.04 6.13
CA GLY A 21 -7.60 6.08 5.02
C GLY A 21 -8.44 4.82 5.19
N TRP A 22 -9.46 4.83 6.05
CA TRP A 22 -10.44 3.74 6.15
C TRP A 22 -11.81 4.22 5.68
N GLU A 23 -12.43 3.43 4.80
CA GLU A 23 -13.77 3.66 4.25
C GLU A 23 -14.76 2.67 4.88
N MET A 24 -15.92 3.15 5.33
CA MET A 24 -16.98 2.29 5.84
C MET A 24 -17.85 1.78 4.70
N ARG A 25 -17.97 0.45 4.59
CA ARG A 25 -18.80 -0.27 3.62
C ARG A 25 -20.11 -0.74 4.26
N PRO A 26 -21.16 -0.98 3.44
CA PRO A 26 -22.41 -1.54 3.93
C PRO A 26 -22.18 -2.80 4.79
N GLY A 27 -22.94 -2.92 5.89
CA GLY A 27 -22.73 -3.97 6.89
C GLY A 27 -21.75 -3.60 8.01
N GLY A 28 -21.22 -2.38 8.02
CA GLY A 28 -20.32 -1.90 9.08
C GLY A 28 -18.87 -2.32 8.93
N MET A 29 -18.50 -2.81 7.75
CA MET A 29 -17.13 -3.21 7.44
C MET A 29 -16.25 -1.99 7.19
N LEU A 30 -15.07 -1.93 7.80
CA LEU A 30 -14.07 -0.91 7.47
C LEU A 30 -13.09 -1.49 6.44
N VAL A 31 -12.97 -0.83 5.29
CA VAL A 31 -12.06 -1.21 4.21
C VAL A 31 -10.97 -0.16 4.09
N GLN A 32 -9.71 -0.58 4.10
CA GLN A 32 -8.57 0.31 3.93
C GLN A 32 -8.57 0.85 2.50
N GLN A 33 -8.53 2.18 2.37
CA GLN A 33 -8.28 2.84 1.10
C GLN A 33 -6.81 2.60 0.69
N ARG A 34 -6.62 2.17 -0.54
CA ARG A 34 -5.30 2.04 -1.15
C ARG A 34 -4.88 3.41 -1.67
N SER A 35 -4.25 4.22 -0.83
CA SER A 35 -3.62 5.47 -1.28
C SER A 35 -2.45 5.11 -2.20
N SER A 36 -2.35 5.74 -3.38
CA SER A 36 -1.13 5.68 -4.21
C SER A 36 0.13 6.07 -3.41
N ASP A 37 -0.06 6.88 -2.37
CA ASP A 37 1.00 7.39 -1.51
C ASP A 37 1.40 6.41 -0.39
N SER A 38 0.57 5.40 -0.09
CA SER A 38 0.95 4.32 0.85
C SER A 38 1.89 3.28 0.20
N TYR A 39 2.00 3.31 -1.12
CA TYR A 39 2.97 2.53 -1.89
C TYR A 39 4.28 3.26 -2.13
N GLN A 40 4.37 4.53 -1.72
CA GLN A 40 5.66 5.19 -1.53
C GLN A 40 6.25 4.84 -0.16
N SER A 41 6.10 3.59 0.27
CA SER A 41 7.26 2.99 0.90
C SER A 41 8.33 3.09 -0.17
N SER A 42 9.23 4.07 -0.04
CA SER A 42 10.44 4.16 -0.83
C SER A 42 11.25 2.93 -0.46
N VAL A 43 10.80 1.75 -0.90
CA VAL A 43 11.48 0.49 -0.75
C VAL A 43 12.71 0.70 -1.60
N THR A 44 13.78 1.13 -0.95
CA THR A 44 15.08 1.25 -1.57
C THR A 44 15.37 -0.09 -2.20
N VAL A 45 15.32 -0.13 -3.54
CA VAL A 45 15.54 -1.36 -4.29
C VAL A 45 16.94 -1.84 -3.91
N PRO A 46 17.08 -3.01 -3.28
CA PRO A 46 18.37 -3.47 -2.83
C PRO A 46 19.33 -3.54 -4.01
N THR A 47 20.51 -2.96 -3.84
CA THR A 47 21.55 -3.01 -4.87
C THR A 47 22.45 -4.21 -4.58
N ILE A 48 22.62 -5.07 -5.58
CA ILE A 48 23.46 -6.27 -5.51
C ILE A 48 24.83 -5.94 -6.09
N LYS A 49 25.89 -6.27 -5.35
CA LYS A 49 27.27 -6.14 -5.82
C LYS A 49 27.72 -7.48 -6.40
N ILE A 50 28.04 -7.50 -7.69
CA ILE A 50 28.48 -8.69 -8.42
C ILE A 50 29.96 -8.53 -8.77
N LYS A 51 30.73 -9.59 -8.57
CA LYS A 51 32.10 -9.72 -9.08
C LYS A 51 32.13 -10.83 -10.12
N VAL A 52 32.50 -10.50 -11.35
CA VAL A 52 32.60 -11.44 -12.47
C VAL A 52 34.04 -11.52 -12.93
N LYS A 53 34.51 -12.73 -13.24
CA LYS A 53 35.83 -12.96 -13.84
C LYS A 53 35.66 -13.33 -15.31
N TYR A 54 36.42 -12.67 -16.18
CA TYR A 54 36.50 -13.02 -17.60
C TYR A 54 37.97 -12.98 -18.05
N GLY A 55 38.50 -14.13 -18.46
CA GLY A 55 39.93 -14.29 -18.75
C GLY A 55 40.79 -13.96 -17.52
N SER A 56 41.73 -13.04 -17.69
CA SER A 56 42.57 -12.47 -16.62
C SER A 56 41.95 -11.26 -15.92
N SER A 57 40.77 -10.80 -16.36
CA SER A 57 40.12 -9.57 -15.86
C SER A 57 39.03 -9.87 -14.83
N TYR A 58 38.85 -8.93 -13.91
CA TYR A 58 37.79 -8.91 -12.92
C TYR A 58 36.93 -7.65 -13.09
N HIS A 59 35.61 -7.83 -13.09
CA HIS A 59 34.64 -6.75 -13.18
C HIS A 59 33.78 -6.73 -11.92
N GLU A 60 33.66 -5.56 -11.30
CA GLU A 60 32.76 -5.33 -10.17
C GLU A 60 31.63 -4.40 -10.62
N ILE A 61 30.39 -4.85 -10.50
CA ILE A 61 29.21 -4.11 -10.97
C ILE A 61 28.18 -4.10 -9.84
N LYS A 62 27.51 -2.96 -9.67
CA LYS A 62 26.35 -2.81 -8.79
C LYS A 62 25.09 -2.81 -9.65
N ILE A 63 24.18 -3.74 -9.41
CA ILE A 63 22.94 -3.85 -10.17
C ILE A 63 21.71 -3.76 -9.25
N SER A 64 20.57 -3.37 -9.82
CA SER A 64 19.27 -3.48 -9.16
C SER A 64 18.93 -4.95 -8.88
N SER A 65 18.26 -5.25 -7.76
CA SER A 65 17.73 -6.59 -7.47
C SER A 65 16.65 -7.05 -8.46
N GLN A 66 16.16 -6.18 -9.34
CA GLN A 66 15.15 -6.47 -10.35
C GLN A 66 15.73 -6.51 -11.78
N ALA A 67 17.05 -6.53 -11.94
CA ALA A 67 17.68 -6.56 -13.26
C ALA A 67 17.43 -7.90 -13.97
N THR A 68 17.26 -7.86 -15.29
CA THR A 68 17.12 -9.04 -16.16
C THR A 68 18.42 -9.30 -16.93
N PHE A 69 18.53 -10.49 -17.51
CA PHE A 69 19.62 -10.85 -18.42
C PHE A 69 19.59 -10.04 -19.72
#